data_AF-A0A7R8ZUJ0-F1
#
_entry.id   AF-A0A7R8ZUJ0-F1
#
_cell.length_a   1.000
_cell.length_b   1.000
_cell.length_c   1.000
_cell.angle_alpha   90.00
_cell.angle_beta   90.00
_cell.angle_gamma   90.00
#
_symmetry.space_group_name_H-M   'P 1'
#
loop_
_entity.id
_entity.type
_entity.pdbx_description
1 polymer ?
#
loop_
_entity_poly.entity_id
_entity_poly.type
_entity_poly.pdbx_seq_one_letter_code
_entity_poly.pdbx_strand_id
1 'polypeptide(L)'
;MIKIWEGEKLSKTQAMEVSGVDEVQWLTAFDDSLKINAAQVEDFYFLINEHQRARKEILTRDERMSQILIPQFPGKTLQNSYPILEKLRQKKRPEEIHAMEKACAITREGFKRCLKALKPGTYEYMLEAEFAYSFTQMGANGFAYEPIVASVGLSGGVDSSVAAYLMKKAGHEVIGVFMRNWNDADPTLEEECPWIEDSTDAMLVAEKLDIPFQVIDLSKDYEQRIVHYMFSEYEQGRTPNPDVLCNREIKFDLFLKIALDLGADGVATGHYVQKKTDKNSEGEVVHHLLAGADPNKDQSYFLCQLNQAQLAYAHFPIGHMQKSEVRALANEIGLDNAQKKDSQGLCFIGK
;
A
#
# COMPACT_ATOMS: atom_id res chain seq x y z
N MET A 1 3.14 -17.15 18.58
CA MET A 1 4.28 -16.70 19.41
C MET A 1 5.10 -15.73 18.58
N ILE A 2 5.01 -14.43 18.86
CA ILE A 2 5.83 -13.40 18.18
C ILE A 2 7.29 -13.67 18.56
N LYS A 3 8.15 -13.95 17.58
CA LYS A 3 9.59 -14.12 17.84
C LYS A 3 10.14 -12.80 18.38
N ILE A 4 10.84 -12.88 19.50
CA ILE A 4 11.52 -11.75 20.14
C ILE A 4 12.61 -11.29 19.17
N TRP A 5 12.64 -10.00 18.86
CA TRP A 5 13.67 -9.39 18.04
C TRP A 5 15.05 -9.58 18.70
N GLU A 6 16.00 -10.18 17.96
CA GLU A 6 17.37 -10.51 18.41
C GLU A 6 18.40 -9.44 18.02
N GLY A 7 17.97 -8.29 17.52
CA GLY A 7 18.87 -7.18 17.19
C GLY A 7 19.40 -6.44 18.42
N GLU A 8 20.44 -5.62 18.22
CA GLU A 8 21.04 -4.82 19.29
C GLU A 8 20.04 -3.77 19.78
N LYS A 9 19.43 -4.03 20.94
CA LYS A 9 18.50 -3.09 21.58
C LYS A 9 19.29 -2.01 22.29
N LEU A 10 19.14 -0.77 21.84
CA LEU A 10 19.66 0.38 22.58
C LEU A 10 19.04 0.38 23.99
N SER A 11 19.89 0.51 24.99
CA SER A 11 19.45 0.94 26.32
C SER A 11 18.84 2.34 26.24
N LYS A 12 18.03 2.71 27.23
CA LYS A 12 17.46 4.07 27.31
C LYS A 12 18.55 5.14 27.23
N THR A 13 19.69 4.92 27.88
CA THR A 13 20.84 5.84 27.85
C THR A 13 21.42 5.99 26.45
N GLN A 14 21.65 4.88 25.75
CA GLN A 14 22.14 4.91 24.38
C GLN A 14 21.12 5.59 23.44
N ALA A 15 19.83 5.36 23.65
CA ALA A 15 18.79 6.01 22.87
C ALA A 15 18.75 7.54 23.11
N MET A 16 18.89 7.99 24.36
CA MET A 16 18.99 9.42 24.70
C MET A 16 20.22 10.06 24.06
N GLU A 17 21.37 9.41 24.14
CA GLU A 17 22.62 9.92 23.54
C GLU A 17 22.53 10.04 22.01
N VAL A 18 21.95 9.05 21.34
CA VAL A 18 21.82 9.04 19.87
C VAL A 18 20.76 10.04 19.38
N SER A 19 19.64 10.18 20.10
CA SER A 19 18.53 11.03 19.66
C SER A 19 18.60 12.46 20.17
N GLY A 20 19.37 12.73 21.22
CA GLY A 20 19.44 14.01 21.90
C GLY A 20 18.18 14.35 22.71
N VAL A 21 17.29 13.39 22.98
CA VAL A 21 16.11 13.59 23.83
C VAL A 21 16.47 13.45 25.30
N ASP A 22 15.83 14.26 26.15
CA ASP A 22 16.14 14.32 27.58
C ASP A 22 15.72 13.06 28.36
N GLU A 23 14.70 12.35 27.89
CA GLU A 23 14.18 11.15 28.56
C GLU A 23 13.65 10.12 27.55
N VAL A 24 13.99 8.84 27.77
CA VAL A 24 13.44 7.70 27.01
C VAL A 24 12.75 6.71 27.96
N GLN A 25 11.52 6.34 27.63
CA GLN A 25 10.71 5.41 28.40
C GLN A 25 10.28 4.19 27.57
N TRP A 26 9.93 3.10 28.26
CA TRP A 26 9.40 1.92 27.60
C TRP A 26 7.94 2.13 27.24
N LEU A 27 7.49 1.58 26.11
CA LEU A 27 6.09 1.69 25.67
C LEU A 27 5.11 1.13 26.69
N THR A 28 5.50 0.12 27.47
CA THR A 28 4.68 -0.42 28.57
C THR A 28 4.40 0.59 29.69
N ALA A 29 5.20 1.66 29.80
CA ALA A 29 5.00 2.74 30.75
C ALA A 29 4.21 3.92 30.15
N PHE A 30 3.72 3.80 28.91
CA PHE A 30 3.12 4.90 28.17
C PHE A 30 1.94 5.54 28.91
N ASP A 31 1.00 4.74 29.42
CA ASP A 31 -0.20 5.28 30.06
C ASP A 31 0.10 6.08 31.33
N ASP A 32 0.99 5.56 32.18
CA ASP A 32 1.40 6.22 33.41
C ASP A 32 2.18 7.50 33.13
N SER A 33 3.08 7.42 32.14
CA SER A 33 3.92 8.54 31.75
C SER A 33 3.11 9.63 31.06
N LEU A 34 2.13 9.25 30.25
CA LEU A 34 1.21 10.18 29.63
C LEU A 34 0.42 10.93 30.69
N LYS A 35 -0.09 10.27 31.73
CA LYS A 35 -0.81 10.93 32.83
C LYS A 35 0.06 11.91 33.61
N ILE A 36 1.31 11.52 33.90
CA ILE A 36 2.26 12.38 34.62
C ILE A 36 2.61 13.62 33.79
N ASN A 37 2.92 13.42 32.51
CA ASN A 37 3.26 14.52 31.60
C ASN A 37 2.05 15.42 31.30
N ALA A 38 0.87 14.82 31.14
CA ALA A 38 -0.40 15.52 30.97
C ALA A 38 -0.69 16.51 32.10
N ALA A 39 -0.35 16.16 33.34
CA ALA A 39 -0.52 17.04 34.48
C ALA A 39 0.34 18.31 34.37
N GLN A 40 1.51 18.22 33.72
CA GLN A 40 2.53 19.27 33.65
C GLN A 40 2.38 20.21 32.45
N VAL A 41 1.58 19.85 31.44
CA VAL A 41 1.38 20.65 30.22
C VAL A 41 -0.04 21.18 30.12
N GLU A 42 -0.24 22.40 29.63
CA GLU A 42 -1.60 22.96 29.44
C GLU A 42 -2.25 22.47 28.14
N ASP A 43 -1.43 22.31 27.09
CA ASP A 43 -1.86 21.98 25.73
C ASP A 43 -1.28 20.64 25.27
N PHE A 44 -2.09 19.90 24.51
CA PHE A 44 -1.62 18.77 23.72
C PHE A 44 -1.66 19.11 22.23
N TYR A 45 -0.53 18.90 21.56
CA TYR A 45 -0.42 19.08 20.12
C TYR A 45 -0.37 17.74 19.42
N PHE A 46 -1.31 17.49 18.52
CA PHE A 46 -1.34 16.28 17.70
C PHE A 46 -1.06 16.60 16.24
N LEU A 47 -0.40 15.67 15.55
CA LEU A 47 -0.17 15.77 14.12
C LEU A 47 -1.40 15.21 13.39
N ILE A 48 -2.44 16.04 13.25
CA ILE A 48 -3.63 15.63 12.52
C ILE A 48 -3.24 15.57 11.04
N ASN A 49 -3.29 14.37 10.47
CA ASN A 49 -2.88 14.12 9.10
C ASN A 49 -3.88 14.80 8.14
N GLU A 50 -3.61 16.03 7.72
CA GLU A 50 -4.39 16.75 6.72
C GLU A 50 -3.80 16.57 5.32
N HIS A 51 -3.61 15.33 4.88
CA HIS A 51 -3.72 15.12 3.45
C HIS A 51 -5.15 15.54 3.06
N GLN A 52 -5.31 16.74 2.49
CA GLN A 52 -6.57 17.24 1.91
C GLN A 52 -7.17 16.31 0.84
N ARG A 53 -6.49 15.20 0.53
CA ARG A 53 -6.88 14.14 -0.39
C ARG A 53 -7.74 13.03 0.24
N ALA A 54 -7.81 12.94 1.58
CA ALA A 54 -8.66 11.96 2.27
C ALA A 54 -10.05 12.53 2.57
N ARG A 55 -11.12 11.79 2.22
CA ARG A 55 -12.49 12.12 2.65
C ARG A 55 -12.55 12.15 4.18
N LYS A 56 -13.19 13.18 4.74
CA LYS A 56 -13.41 13.43 6.18
C LYS A 56 -14.33 12.41 6.89
N GLU A 57 -14.63 11.26 6.29
CA GLU A 57 -15.59 10.29 6.85
C GLU A 57 -14.96 9.38 7.93
N ILE A 58 -13.63 9.23 7.96
CA ILE A 58 -12.92 8.40 8.94
C ILE A 58 -11.95 9.27 9.74
N LEU A 59 -12.10 9.22 11.06
CA LEU A 59 -11.18 9.88 11.99
C LEU A 59 -9.80 9.25 11.86
N THR A 60 -8.77 10.07 11.63
CA THR A 60 -7.37 9.69 11.64
C THR A 60 -6.97 9.03 12.96
N ARG A 61 -5.84 8.31 13.00
CA ARG A 61 -5.30 7.72 14.24
C ARG A 61 -5.26 8.74 15.38
N ASP A 62 -4.78 9.94 15.07
CA ASP A 62 -4.57 10.99 16.05
C ASP A 62 -5.91 11.65 16.47
N GLU A 63 -6.92 11.69 15.60
CA GLU A 63 -8.30 12.07 15.96
C GLU A 63 -9.01 11.03 16.83
N ARG A 64 -8.79 9.73 16.59
CA ARG A 64 -9.32 8.68 17.49
C ARG A 64 -8.65 8.73 18.85
N MET A 65 -7.33 8.89 18.87
CA MET A 65 -6.56 9.05 20.11
C MET A 65 -7.01 10.29 20.88
N SER A 66 -7.27 11.42 20.20
CA SER A 66 -7.75 12.62 20.87
C SER A 66 -9.13 12.44 21.50
N GLN A 67 -10.06 11.74 20.83
CA GLN A 67 -11.37 11.39 21.42
C GLN A 67 -11.26 10.54 22.68
N ILE A 68 -10.23 9.69 22.78
CA ILE A 68 -9.97 8.86 23.97
C ILE A 68 -9.33 9.69 25.09
N LEU A 69 -8.46 10.64 24.75
CA LEU A 69 -7.68 11.41 25.73
C LEU A 69 -8.45 12.60 26.31
N ILE A 70 -9.30 13.28 25.53
CA ILE A 70 -10.07 14.45 25.98
C ILE A 70 -10.87 14.17 27.27
N PRO A 71 -11.63 13.06 27.38
CA PRO A 71 -12.38 12.76 28.60
C PRO A 71 -11.49 12.44 29.82
N GLN A 72 -10.25 12.01 29.60
CA GLN A 72 -9.33 11.60 30.66
C GLN A 72 -8.61 12.79 31.30
N PHE A 73 -8.54 13.93 30.61
CA PHE A 73 -7.82 15.12 31.07
C PHE A 73 -8.69 16.38 31.02
N PRO A 74 -9.69 16.50 31.91
CA PRO A 74 -10.57 17.66 31.94
C PRO A 74 -9.80 18.95 32.23
N GLY A 75 -10.01 19.98 31.39
CA GLY A 75 -9.34 21.29 31.49
C GLY A 75 -8.08 21.45 30.64
N LYS A 76 -7.68 20.45 29.85
CA LYS A 76 -6.60 20.55 28.88
C LYS A 76 -7.13 20.88 27.49
N THR A 77 -6.38 21.65 26.71
CA THR A 77 -6.78 22.01 25.34
C THR A 77 -6.05 21.13 24.33
N LEU A 78 -6.81 20.52 23.42
CA LEU A 78 -6.27 19.80 22.28
C LEU A 78 -6.11 20.75 21.09
N GLN A 79 -4.91 20.82 20.52
CA GLN A 79 -4.62 21.70 19.39
C GLN A 79 -4.03 20.92 18.20
N ASN A 80 -4.44 21.28 17.00
CA ASN A 80 -3.81 20.79 15.77
C ASN A 80 -2.40 21.42 15.67
N SER A 81 -1.36 20.59 15.58
CA SER A 81 0.02 21.07 15.41
C SER A 81 0.29 21.60 14.00
N TYR A 82 -0.53 21.26 13.00
CA TYR A 82 -0.30 21.59 11.60
C TYR A 82 -0.12 23.10 11.34
N PRO A 83 -0.99 24.02 11.81
CA PRO A 83 -0.80 25.45 11.56
C PRO A 83 0.51 25.99 12.14
N ILE A 84 1.01 25.38 13.21
CA ILE A 84 2.29 25.73 13.82
C ILE A 84 3.42 25.16 12.97
N LEU A 85 3.37 23.88 12.62
CA LEU A 85 4.35 23.22 11.76
C LEU A 85 4.42 23.84 10.37
N GLU A 86 3.29 24.26 9.80
CA GLU A 86 3.20 24.96 8.52
C GLU A 86 3.93 26.30 8.61
N LYS A 87 3.66 27.10 9.65
CA LYS A 87 4.40 28.36 9.89
C LYS A 87 5.90 28.11 10.08
N LEU A 88 6.28 27.07 10.82
CA LEU A 88 7.68 26.66 10.99
C LEU A 88 8.30 26.19 9.66
N ARG A 89 7.52 25.57 8.77
CA ARG A 89 7.98 25.11 7.45
C ARG A 89 8.12 26.25 6.43
N GLN A 90 7.35 27.33 6.57
CA GLN A 90 7.33 28.46 5.64
C GLN A 90 8.65 29.23 5.59
N LYS A 91 9.37 29.36 6.72
CA LYS A 91 10.64 30.07 6.79
C LYS A 91 11.75 29.12 7.23
N LYS A 92 12.63 28.79 6.29
CA LYS A 92 13.77 27.91 6.55
C LYS A 92 14.84 28.62 7.34
N ARG A 93 15.31 27.98 8.40
CA ARG A 93 16.52 28.40 9.12
C ARG A 93 17.74 28.24 8.20
N PRO A 94 18.83 28.99 8.42
CA PRO A 94 20.06 28.83 7.65
C PRO A 94 20.58 27.39 7.62
N GLU A 95 20.45 26.64 8.72
CA GLU A 95 20.88 25.23 8.76
C GLU A 95 20.00 24.33 7.85
N GLU A 96 18.68 24.59 7.80
CA GLU A 96 17.77 23.85 6.91
C GLU A 96 18.09 24.15 5.44
N ILE A 97 18.33 25.42 5.09
CA ILE A 97 18.73 25.81 3.75
C ILE A 97 20.02 25.09 3.36
N HIS A 98 21.02 25.09 4.23
CA HIS A 98 22.28 24.41 3.99
C HIS A 98 22.11 22.90 3.79
N ALA A 99 21.27 22.24 4.60
CA ALA A 99 20.95 20.83 4.45
C ALA A 99 20.23 20.53 3.11
N MET A 100 19.29 21.39 2.71
CA MET A 100 18.58 21.28 1.43
C MET A 100 19.54 21.49 0.25
N GLU A 101 20.40 22.50 0.29
CA GLU A 101 21.42 22.75 -0.72
C GLU A 101 22.38 21.57 -0.87
N LYS A 102 22.82 21.00 0.27
CA LYS A 102 23.63 19.78 0.28
C LYS A 102 22.90 18.61 -0.39
N ALA A 103 21.64 18.36 -0.02
CA ALA A 103 20.83 17.31 -0.64
C ALA A 103 20.69 17.52 -2.16
N CYS A 104 20.34 18.73 -2.61
CA CYS A 104 20.24 19.05 -4.03
C CYS A 104 21.57 18.90 -4.77
N ALA A 105 22.69 19.26 -4.13
CA ALA A 105 24.02 19.10 -4.72
C ALA A 105 24.37 17.61 -4.94
N ILE A 106 24.05 16.76 -3.96
CA ILE A 106 24.22 15.29 -4.04
C ILE A 106 23.38 14.71 -5.18
N THR A 107 22.09 15.03 -5.21
CA THR A 107 21.17 14.59 -6.26
C THR A 107 21.66 15.01 -7.65
N ARG A 108 22.06 16.28 -7.79
CA ARG A 108 22.58 16.84 -9.05
C ARG A 108 23.83 16.10 -9.52
N GLU A 109 24.74 15.75 -8.62
CA GLU A 109 25.95 15.02 -9.00
C GLU A 109 25.63 13.57 -9.40
N GLY A 110 24.70 12.92 -8.72
CA GLY A 110 24.14 11.62 -9.12
C GLY A 110 23.65 11.64 -10.58
N PHE A 111 22.78 12.60 -10.92
CA PHE A 111 22.28 12.75 -12.30
C PHE A 111 23.40 13.00 -13.31
N LYS A 112 24.37 13.87 -13.01
CA LYS A 112 25.51 14.13 -13.91
C LYS A 112 26.32 12.87 -14.17
N ARG A 113 26.51 12.02 -13.15
CA ARG A 113 27.27 10.78 -13.28
C ARG A 113 26.49 9.75 -14.11
N CYS A 114 25.20 9.59 -13.88
CA CYS A 114 24.33 8.74 -14.69
C CYS A 114 24.32 9.17 -16.17
N LEU A 115 24.24 10.46 -16.46
CA LEU A 115 24.30 10.98 -17.83
C LEU A 115 25.62 10.64 -18.54
N LYS A 116 26.74 10.58 -17.82
CA LYS A 116 28.04 10.15 -18.39
C LYS A 116 28.10 8.63 -18.62
N ALA A 117 27.42 7.85 -17.78
CA ALA A 117 27.37 6.39 -17.86
C ALA A 117 26.34 5.86 -18.88
N LEU A 118 25.42 6.72 -19.33
CA LEU A 118 24.35 6.37 -20.25
C LEU A 118 24.89 6.09 -21.66
N LYS A 119 24.74 4.85 -22.11
CA LYS A 119 25.06 4.41 -23.48
C LYS A 119 24.08 3.30 -23.91
N PRO A 120 23.93 3.03 -25.22
CA PRO A 120 23.14 1.89 -25.66
C PRO A 120 23.60 0.60 -24.96
N GLY A 121 22.65 -0.12 -24.35
CA GLY A 121 22.93 -1.34 -23.58
C GLY A 121 23.20 -1.13 -22.08
N THR A 122 23.12 0.10 -21.55
CA THR A 122 23.15 0.33 -20.09
C THR A 122 21.85 -0.14 -19.45
N TYR A 123 21.94 -1.02 -18.43
CA TYR A 123 20.79 -1.48 -17.64
C TYR A 123 20.47 -0.52 -16.49
N GLU A 124 19.22 -0.53 -16.00
CA GLU A 124 18.73 0.37 -14.95
C GLU A 124 19.51 0.23 -13.63
N TYR A 125 19.81 -1.00 -13.20
CA TYR A 125 20.63 -1.24 -11.99
C TYR A 125 22.05 -0.66 -12.10
N MET A 126 22.57 -0.49 -13.32
CA MET A 126 23.87 0.16 -13.51
C MET A 126 23.74 1.67 -13.29
N LEU A 127 22.65 2.30 -13.74
CA LEU A 127 22.38 3.70 -13.47
C LEU A 127 22.11 3.97 -11.98
N GLU A 128 21.40 3.05 -11.33
CA GLU A 128 21.17 3.08 -9.89
C GLU A 128 22.49 3.00 -9.10
N ALA A 129 23.40 2.11 -9.51
CA ALA A 129 24.73 2.02 -8.90
C ALA A 129 25.54 3.32 -9.05
N GLU A 130 25.42 4.02 -10.18
CA GLU A 130 26.06 5.32 -10.40
C GLU A 130 25.48 6.42 -9.49
N PHE A 131 24.16 6.38 -9.25
CA PHE A 131 23.46 7.22 -8.28
C PHE A 131 23.91 6.94 -6.84
N ALA A 132 23.81 5.67 -6.42
CA ALA A 132 24.18 5.22 -5.09
C ALA A 132 25.65 5.54 -4.78
N TYR A 133 26.55 5.37 -5.76
CA TYR A 133 27.94 5.78 -5.62
C TYR A 133 28.09 7.27 -5.29
N SER A 134 27.42 8.15 -6.04
CA SER A 134 27.51 9.60 -5.80
C SER A 134 26.95 10.00 -4.43
N PHE A 135 25.85 9.36 -4.04
CA PHE A 135 25.17 9.61 -2.78
C PHE A 135 26.05 9.20 -1.60
N THR A 136 26.58 7.98 -1.61
CA THR A 136 27.47 7.47 -0.57
C THR A 136 28.78 8.27 -0.50
N GLN A 137 29.39 8.59 -1.64
CA GLN A 137 30.64 9.40 -1.67
C GLN A 137 30.45 10.80 -1.08
N MET A 138 29.28 11.40 -1.25
CA MET A 138 28.98 12.73 -0.74
C MET A 138 28.34 12.71 0.67
N GLY A 139 28.33 11.54 1.31
CA GLY A 139 27.89 11.36 2.70
C GLY A 139 26.37 11.39 2.88
N ALA A 140 25.60 10.97 1.88
CA ALA A 140 24.19 10.63 2.05
C ALA A 140 24.04 9.18 2.53
N ASN A 141 23.06 8.95 3.40
CA ASN A 141 22.79 7.63 4.00
C ASN A 141 21.74 6.81 3.20
N GLY A 142 21.29 7.30 2.05
CA GLY A 142 20.26 6.68 1.21
C GLY A 142 19.50 7.70 0.36
N PHE A 143 18.52 7.22 -0.41
CA PHE A 143 17.58 8.08 -1.12
C PHE A 143 16.53 8.63 -0.15
N ALA A 144 16.07 9.88 -0.37
CA ALA A 144 15.02 10.47 0.45
C ALA A 144 13.62 9.89 0.14
N TYR A 145 13.46 9.35 -1.07
CA TYR A 145 12.29 8.62 -1.55
C TYR A 145 12.80 7.50 -2.47
N GLU A 146 12.41 6.26 -2.20
CA GLU A 146 12.47 5.19 -3.21
C GLU A 146 11.17 5.29 -4.04
N PRO A 147 11.23 5.47 -5.38
CA PRO A 147 10.03 5.53 -6.17
C PRO A 147 9.56 4.11 -6.50
N ILE A 148 8.49 3.68 -5.83
CA ILE A 148 7.28 3.06 -6.38
C ILE A 148 6.43 2.70 -5.15
N VAL A 149 5.38 3.48 -4.91
CA VAL A 149 4.32 3.12 -3.98
C VAL A 149 3.37 2.19 -4.72
N ALA A 150 3.38 0.91 -4.42
CA ALA A 150 2.47 -0.06 -5.01
C ALA A 150 1.29 -0.31 -4.08
N SER A 151 0.06 -0.05 -4.54
CA SER A 151 -1.12 -0.55 -3.82
C SER A 151 -1.39 -1.98 -4.25
N VAL A 152 -1.44 -2.92 -3.31
CA VAL A 152 -1.80 -4.31 -3.60
C VAL A 152 -3.23 -4.55 -3.16
N GLY A 153 -4.08 -4.99 -4.09
CA GLY A 153 -5.42 -5.48 -3.77
C GLY A 153 -5.31 -6.79 -2.98
N LEU A 154 -5.53 -6.75 -1.67
CA LEU A 154 -5.57 -7.92 -0.79
C LEU A 154 -7.01 -8.41 -0.69
N SER A 155 -7.29 -9.61 -1.18
CA SER A 155 -8.62 -10.22 -1.10
C SER A 155 -8.77 -11.22 0.04
N GLY A 156 -7.75 -11.34 0.91
CA GLY A 156 -7.65 -12.41 1.92
C GLY A 156 -7.18 -13.76 1.35
N GLY A 157 -7.07 -13.88 0.03
CA GLY A 157 -6.58 -15.09 -0.65
C GLY A 157 -5.06 -15.13 -0.77
N VAL A 158 -4.50 -16.35 -0.81
CA VAL A 158 -3.05 -16.62 -0.87
C VAL A 158 -2.35 -15.91 -2.03
N ASP A 159 -3.01 -15.78 -3.18
CA ASP A 159 -2.41 -15.18 -4.39
C ASP A 159 -2.10 -13.69 -4.20
N SER A 160 -3.05 -12.95 -3.61
CA SER A 160 -2.86 -11.53 -3.31
C SER A 160 -1.81 -11.29 -2.23
N SER A 161 -1.74 -12.19 -1.24
CA SER A 161 -0.75 -12.13 -0.17
C SER A 161 0.68 -12.35 -0.67
N VAL A 162 0.87 -13.34 -1.55
CA VAL A 162 2.17 -13.60 -2.18
C VAL A 162 2.53 -12.46 -3.15
N ALA A 163 1.57 -11.90 -3.89
CA ALA A 163 1.82 -10.73 -4.72
C ALA A 163 2.32 -9.54 -3.88
N ALA A 164 1.70 -9.26 -2.73
CA ALA A 164 2.14 -8.21 -1.82
C ALA A 164 3.55 -8.46 -1.28
N TYR A 165 3.83 -9.70 -0.86
CA TYR A 165 5.16 -10.09 -0.41
C TYR A 165 6.22 -9.88 -1.50
N LEU A 166 5.95 -10.30 -2.74
CA LEU A 166 6.90 -10.14 -3.85
C LEU A 166 7.17 -8.67 -4.18
N MET A 167 6.14 -7.82 -4.13
CA MET A 167 6.31 -6.38 -4.31
C MET A 167 7.19 -5.78 -3.19
N LYS A 168 6.91 -6.12 -1.93
CA LYS A 168 7.73 -5.66 -0.80
C LYS A 168 9.18 -6.16 -0.91
N LYS A 169 9.36 -7.43 -1.27
CA LYS A 169 10.69 -8.05 -1.46
C LYS A 169 11.48 -7.39 -2.60
N ALA A 170 10.80 -6.90 -3.63
CA ALA A 170 11.41 -6.15 -4.73
C ALA A 170 11.79 -4.70 -4.35
N GLY A 171 11.55 -4.27 -3.11
CA GLY A 171 11.90 -2.93 -2.62
C GLY A 171 10.79 -1.89 -2.80
N HIS A 172 9.57 -2.29 -3.14
CA HIS A 172 8.45 -1.35 -3.26
C HIS A 172 7.85 -1.01 -1.90
N GLU A 173 7.42 0.24 -1.73
CA GLU A 173 6.55 0.62 -0.62
C GLU A 173 5.13 0.10 -0.92
N VAL A 174 4.64 -0.83 -0.12
CA VAL A 174 3.38 -1.53 -0.40
C VAL A 174 2.30 -1.08 0.57
N ILE A 175 1.11 -0.73 0.05
CA ILE A 175 -0.10 -0.53 0.85
C ILE A 175 -1.12 -1.61 0.46
N GLY A 176 -1.53 -2.42 1.43
CA GLY A 176 -2.60 -3.41 1.27
C GLY A 176 -3.97 -2.74 1.27
N VAL A 177 -4.80 -3.03 0.28
CA VAL A 177 -6.17 -2.51 0.19
C VAL A 177 -7.15 -3.66 -0.01
N PHE A 178 -8.12 -3.78 0.88
CA PHE A 178 -9.24 -4.71 0.77
C PHE A 178 -10.49 -3.98 0.26
N MET A 179 -11.10 -4.50 -0.81
CA MET A 179 -12.31 -3.94 -1.41
C MET A 179 -13.55 -4.64 -0.89
N ARG A 180 -14.38 -3.94 -0.11
CA ARG A 180 -15.72 -4.40 0.24
C ARG A 180 -16.68 -4.03 -0.90
N ASN A 181 -16.97 -5.01 -1.75
CA ASN A 181 -17.78 -4.82 -2.97
C ASN A 181 -19.26 -5.18 -2.80
N TRP A 182 -19.64 -5.80 -1.69
CA TRP A 182 -21.02 -6.21 -1.43
C TRP A 182 -21.31 -6.11 0.06
N ASN A 183 -22.55 -5.79 0.40
CA ASN A 183 -23.03 -5.69 1.78
C ASN A 183 -24.38 -6.38 1.85
N ASP A 184 -24.43 -7.56 2.46
CA ASP A 184 -25.69 -8.22 2.78
C ASP A 184 -26.34 -7.49 3.96
N ALA A 185 -27.08 -6.44 3.64
CA ALA A 185 -27.76 -5.60 4.61
C ALA A 185 -29.06 -6.22 5.14
N ASP A 186 -29.15 -7.56 5.25
CA ASP A 186 -30.25 -8.22 5.95
C ASP A 186 -29.76 -8.81 7.29
N PRO A 187 -29.91 -8.07 8.41
CA PRO A 187 -29.52 -8.54 9.74
C PRO A 187 -30.39 -9.68 10.29
N THR A 188 -31.35 -10.20 9.51
CA THR A 188 -32.24 -11.30 9.92
C THR A 188 -31.78 -12.69 9.45
N LEU A 189 -30.75 -12.76 8.58
CA LEU A 189 -30.14 -14.01 8.16
C LEU A 189 -28.87 -14.25 8.98
N GLU A 190 -28.89 -15.27 9.85
CA GLU A 190 -27.76 -15.74 10.68
C GLU A 190 -26.62 -16.38 9.84
N GLU A 191 -26.31 -15.88 8.65
CA GLU A 191 -25.17 -16.33 7.86
C GLU A 191 -23.97 -15.41 8.13
N GLU A 192 -22.87 -15.99 8.61
CA GLU A 192 -21.60 -15.31 8.86
C GLU A 192 -21.19 -14.50 7.63
N CYS A 193 -21.13 -13.16 7.76
CA CYS A 193 -20.74 -12.27 6.67
C CYS A 193 -19.34 -12.64 6.13
N PRO A 194 -19.22 -13.25 4.93
CA PRO A 194 -17.96 -13.84 4.47
C PRO A 194 -16.84 -12.81 4.29
N TRP A 195 -17.21 -11.56 4.02
CA TRP A 195 -16.25 -10.47 3.87
C TRP A 195 -15.50 -10.12 5.16
N ILE A 196 -16.09 -10.39 6.34
CA ILE A 196 -15.43 -10.12 7.63
C ILE A 196 -14.23 -11.04 7.79
N GLU A 197 -14.39 -12.33 7.50
CA GLU A 197 -13.30 -13.31 7.53
C GLU A 197 -12.22 -12.98 6.51
N ASP A 198 -12.61 -12.71 5.25
CA ASP A 198 -11.67 -12.37 4.19
C ASP A 198 -10.89 -11.08 4.48
N SER A 199 -11.55 -10.07 5.07
CA SER A 199 -10.88 -8.83 5.48
C SER A 199 -9.95 -9.02 6.67
N THR A 200 -10.30 -9.92 7.59
CA THR A 200 -9.45 -10.29 8.73
C THR A 200 -8.20 -11.01 8.26
N ASP A 201 -8.34 -11.97 7.33
CA ASP A 201 -7.19 -12.65 6.72
C ASP A 201 -6.28 -11.68 5.98
N ALA A 202 -6.85 -10.73 5.23
CA ALA A 202 -6.10 -9.69 4.55
C ALA A 202 -5.33 -8.78 5.52
N MET A 203 -5.94 -8.43 6.66
CA MET A 203 -5.32 -7.64 7.72
C MET A 203 -4.16 -8.41 8.38
N LEU A 204 -4.35 -9.69 8.70
CA LEU A 204 -3.30 -10.53 9.30
C LEU A 204 -2.11 -10.69 8.36
N VAL A 205 -2.36 -10.86 7.06
CA VAL A 205 -1.31 -10.85 6.03
C VAL A 205 -0.56 -9.53 6.03
N ALA A 206 -1.29 -8.40 6.04
CA ALA A 206 -0.67 -7.08 6.03
C ALA A 206 0.18 -6.81 7.28
N GLU A 207 -0.30 -7.21 8.46
CA GLU A 207 0.45 -7.14 9.71
C GLU A 207 1.72 -7.99 9.64
N LYS A 208 1.60 -9.23 9.16
CA LYS A 208 2.74 -10.15 9.02
C LYS A 208 3.78 -9.65 8.03
N LEU A 209 3.33 -9.03 6.96
CA LEU A 209 4.20 -8.42 5.96
C LEU A 209 4.68 -7.04 6.38
N ASP A 210 4.23 -6.49 7.51
CA ASP A 210 4.55 -5.14 7.99
C ASP A 210 4.29 -4.08 6.89
N ILE A 211 3.05 -4.06 6.39
CA ILE A 211 2.58 -3.10 5.39
C ILE A 211 1.30 -2.41 5.88
N PRO A 212 1.07 -1.12 5.58
CA PRO A 212 -0.19 -0.46 5.87
C PRO A 212 -1.37 -1.18 5.22
N PHE A 213 -2.51 -1.22 5.91
CA PHE A 213 -3.73 -1.87 5.45
C PHE A 213 -4.93 -0.93 5.49
N GLN A 214 -5.75 -0.96 4.44
CA GLN A 214 -7.01 -0.22 4.38
C GLN A 214 -8.15 -1.06 3.84
N VAL A 215 -9.36 -0.79 4.33
CA VAL A 215 -10.60 -1.34 3.79
C VAL A 215 -11.33 -0.20 3.09
N ILE A 216 -11.71 -0.41 1.83
CA ILE A 216 -12.48 0.54 1.04
C ILE A 216 -13.85 -0.06 0.70
N ASP A 217 -14.91 0.71 0.91
CA ASP A 217 -16.25 0.31 0.54
C ASP A 217 -16.57 0.77 -0.89
N LEU A 218 -16.72 -0.18 -1.79
CA LEU A 218 -17.09 0.01 -3.18
C LEU A 218 -18.47 -0.57 -3.50
N SER A 219 -19.25 -0.96 -2.49
CA SER A 219 -20.54 -1.64 -2.66
C SER A 219 -21.51 -0.91 -3.58
N LYS A 220 -21.64 0.42 -3.44
CA LYS A 220 -22.52 1.24 -4.28
C LYS A 220 -22.08 1.27 -5.74
N ASP A 221 -20.79 1.47 -5.98
CA ASP A 221 -20.23 1.46 -7.33
C ASP A 221 -20.33 0.07 -7.96
N TYR A 222 -20.13 -0.98 -7.16
CA TYR A 222 -20.25 -2.36 -7.60
C TYR A 222 -21.68 -2.72 -8.01
N GLU A 223 -22.66 -2.36 -7.18
CA GLU A 223 -24.09 -2.53 -7.46
C GLU A 223 -24.47 -1.86 -8.78
N GLN A 224 -24.08 -0.59 -8.94
CA GLN A 224 -24.41 0.20 -10.11
C GLN A 224 -23.75 -0.30 -11.40
N ARG A 225 -22.46 -0.66 -11.34
CA ARG A 225 -21.68 -1.00 -12.54
C ARG A 225 -21.72 -2.47 -12.91
N ILE A 226 -21.84 -3.36 -11.92
CA ILE A 226 -21.76 -4.82 -12.14
C ILE A 226 -23.12 -5.47 -11.99
N VAL A 227 -23.83 -5.20 -10.89
CA VAL A 227 -25.07 -5.94 -10.56
C VAL A 227 -26.23 -5.50 -11.45
N HIS A 228 -26.45 -4.19 -11.65
CA HIS A 228 -27.46 -3.71 -12.59
C HIS A 228 -27.18 -4.18 -14.03
N TYR A 229 -25.91 -4.19 -14.45
CA TYR A 229 -25.52 -4.75 -15.74
C TYR A 229 -25.90 -6.23 -15.82
N MET A 230 -25.55 -7.02 -14.81
CA MET A 230 -25.83 -8.44 -14.77
C MET A 230 -27.35 -8.72 -14.89
N PHE A 231 -28.19 -8.04 -14.11
CA PHE A 231 -29.65 -8.18 -14.21
C PHE A 231 -30.18 -7.74 -15.58
N SER A 232 -29.71 -6.61 -16.11
CA SER A 232 -30.14 -6.13 -17.43
C SER A 232 -29.80 -7.10 -18.57
N GLU A 233 -28.65 -7.77 -18.50
CA GLU A 233 -28.27 -8.81 -19.47
C GLU A 233 -29.16 -10.04 -19.36
N TYR A 234 -29.45 -10.49 -18.13
CA TYR A 234 -30.36 -11.61 -17.89
C TYR A 234 -31.79 -11.32 -18.38
N GLU A 235 -32.32 -10.12 -18.12
CA GLU A 235 -33.64 -9.69 -18.61
C GLU A 235 -33.73 -9.73 -20.14
N GLN A 236 -32.60 -9.57 -20.83
CA GLN A 236 -32.49 -9.63 -22.28
C GLN A 236 -32.14 -11.04 -22.81
N GLY A 237 -32.15 -12.05 -21.94
CA GLY A 237 -31.87 -13.44 -22.30
C GLY A 237 -30.41 -13.73 -22.62
N ARG A 238 -29.48 -12.87 -22.18
CA ARG A 238 -28.04 -13.06 -22.36
C ARG A 238 -27.41 -13.60 -21.06
N THR A 239 -26.27 -14.27 -21.20
CA THR A 239 -25.48 -14.75 -20.06
C THR A 239 -24.31 -13.79 -19.84
N PRO A 240 -24.37 -12.86 -18.86
CA PRO A 240 -23.30 -11.93 -18.58
C PRO A 240 -22.08 -12.65 -17.97
N ASN A 241 -20.91 -12.05 -18.18
CA ASN A 241 -19.71 -12.36 -17.40
C ASN A 241 -19.32 -11.14 -16.55
N PRO A 242 -19.80 -11.06 -15.29
CA PRO A 242 -19.56 -9.90 -14.44
C PRO A 242 -18.10 -9.78 -13.98
N ASP A 243 -17.31 -10.86 -14.00
CA ASP A 243 -15.89 -10.83 -13.57
C ASP A 243 -15.00 -10.07 -14.57
N VAL A 244 -15.26 -10.22 -15.87
CA VAL A 244 -14.59 -9.40 -16.91
C VAL A 244 -14.87 -7.92 -16.66
N LEU A 245 -16.11 -7.57 -16.37
CA LEU A 245 -16.51 -6.19 -16.12
C LEU A 245 -15.96 -5.67 -14.77
N CYS A 246 -15.96 -6.50 -13.73
CA CYS A 246 -15.38 -6.18 -12.43
C CYS A 246 -13.89 -5.81 -12.54
N ASN A 247 -13.10 -6.56 -13.33
CA ASN A 247 -11.71 -6.21 -13.55
C ASN A 247 -11.59 -4.85 -14.25
N ARG A 248 -12.37 -4.61 -15.31
CA ARG A 248 -12.31 -3.36 -16.08
C ARG A 248 -12.78 -2.14 -15.30
N GLU A 249 -13.90 -2.24 -14.61
CA GLU A 249 -14.64 -1.10 -14.00
C GLU A 249 -14.33 -0.90 -12.52
N ILE A 250 -14.00 -1.98 -11.80
CA ILE A 250 -13.76 -1.91 -10.36
C ILE A 250 -12.27 -2.00 -10.08
N LYS A 251 -11.59 -3.10 -10.44
CA LYS A 251 -10.19 -3.31 -10.05
C LYS A 251 -9.19 -2.40 -10.77
N PHE A 252 -9.37 -2.18 -12.07
CA PHE A 252 -8.44 -1.40 -12.88
C PHE A 252 -9.00 -0.05 -13.34
N ASP A 253 -10.16 0.37 -12.82
CA ASP A 253 -10.66 1.74 -12.96
C ASP A 253 -10.83 2.38 -11.58
N LEU A 254 -11.86 2.00 -10.81
CA LEU A 254 -12.15 2.63 -9.52
C LEU A 254 -11.05 2.42 -8.48
N PHE A 255 -10.60 1.18 -8.28
CA PHE A 255 -9.52 0.86 -7.34
C PHE A 255 -8.20 1.47 -7.79
N LEU A 256 -7.86 1.41 -9.09
CA LEU A 256 -6.69 2.09 -9.62
C LEU A 256 -6.74 3.59 -9.31
N LYS A 257 -7.87 4.26 -9.55
CA LYS A 257 -8.03 5.68 -9.24
C LYS A 257 -7.84 5.96 -7.76
N ILE A 258 -8.46 5.16 -6.88
CA ILE A 258 -8.30 5.29 -5.43
C ILE A 258 -6.84 5.10 -5.01
N ALA A 259 -6.15 4.10 -5.58
CA ALA A 259 -4.74 3.85 -5.31
C ALA A 259 -3.86 5.05 -5.73
N LEU A 260 -4.07 5.59 -6.93
CA LEU A 260 -3.36 6.78 -7.41
C LEU A 260 -3.65 8.00 -6.52
N ASP A 261 -4.90 8.19 -6.08
CA ASP A 261 -5.30 9.27 -5.17
C ASP A 261 -4.64 9.14 -3.78
N LEU A 262 -4.42 7.89 -3.32
CA LEU A 262 -3.65 7.55 -2.11
C LEU A 262 -2.12 7.74 -2.28
N GLY A 263 -1.66 8.06 -3.49
CA GLY A 263 -0.25 8.29 -3.80
C GLY A 263 0.50 7.07 -4.33
N ALA A 264 -0.20 6.00 -4.72
CA ALA A 264 0.41 4.88 -5.41
C ALA A 264 0.84 5.24 -6.84
N ASP A 265 1.91 4.63 -7.31
CA ASP A 265 2.38 4.67 -8.70
C ASP A 265 1.73 3.57 -9.55
N GLY A 266 1.01 2.63 -8.93
CA GLY A 266 0.31 1.56 -9.63
C GLY A 266 -0.41 0.60 -8.69
N VAL A 267 -1.14 -0.34 -9.30
CA VAL A 267 -1.85 -1.41 -8.60
C VAL A 267 -1.26 -2.77 -8.93
N ALA A 268 -0.93 -3.53 -7.88
CA ALA A 268 -0.55 -4.92 -7.97
C ALA A 268 -1.72 -5.82 -7.57
N THR A 269 -1.87 -6.94 -8.30
CA THR A 269 -2.93 -7.91 -8.02
C THR A 269 -2.39 -9.34 -8.09
N GLY A 270 -3.06 -10.26 -7.41
CA GLY A 270 -2.76 -11.69 -7.46
C GLY A 270 -3.33 -12.39 -8.72
N HIS A 271 -3.38 -11.71 -9.87
CA HIS A 271 -3.84 -12.36 -11.10
C HIS A 271 -2.69 -13.14 -11.77
N TYR A 272 -3.00 -14.34 -12.25
CA TYR A 272 -2.10 -15.20 -13.03
C TYR A 272 -2.08 -14.73 -14.49
N VAL A 273 -1.48 -13.56 -14.72
CA VAL A 273 -1.27 -12.97 -16.04
C VAL A 273 0.10 -12.32 -16.09
N GLN A 274 0.69 -12.21 -17.27
CA GLN A 274 1.97 -11.54 -17.45
C GLN A 274 1.76 -10.22 -18.20
N LYS A 275 2.65 -9.26 -17.97
CA LYS A 275 2.68 -7.98 -18.69
C LYS A 275 4.06 -7.80 -19.29
N LYS A 276 4.09 -7.41 -20.57
CA LYS A 276 5.32 -6.99 -21.26
C LYS A 276 5.13 -5.55 -21.75
N THR A 277 6.18 -4.75 -21.65
CA THR A 277 6.17 -3.37 -22.15
C THR A 277 7.28 -3.23 -23.18
N ASP A 278 6.93 -2.83 -24.40
CA ASP A 278 7.88 -2.62 -25.50
C ASP A 278 7.61 -1.26 -26.17
N LYS A 279 8.45 -0.88 -27.14
CA LYS A 279 8.18 0.28 -28.01
C LYS A 279 7.74 -0.21 -29.39
N ASN A 280 6.69 0.40 -29.95
CA ASN A 280 6.25 0.12 -31.32
C ASN A 280 7.22 0.74 -32.36
N SER A 281 6.95 0.54 -33.65
CA SER A 281 7.74 1.10 -34.75
C SER A 281 7.81 2.64 -34.77
N GLU A 282 6.89 3.30 -34.09
CA GLU A 282 6.79 4.76 -33.98
C GLU A 282 7.46 5.29 -32.70
N GLY A 283 7.99 4.39 -31.85
CA GLY A 283 8.67 4.73 -30.60
C GLY A 283 7.74 4.90 -29.39
N GLU A 284 6.43 4.66 -29.56
CA GLU A 284 5.44 4.73 -28.49
C GLU A 284 5.51 3.50 -27.58
N VAL A 285 5.32 3.71 -26.28
CA VAL A 285 5.28 2.62 -25.30
C VAL A 285 3.97 1.86 -25.43
N VAL A 286 4.06 0.55 -25.61
CA VAL A 286 2.91 -0.37 -25.71
C VAL A 286 3.01 -1.43 -24.63
N HIS A 287 1.91 -1.62 -23.91
CA HIS A 287 1.74 -2.63 -22.88
C HIS A 287 0.96 -3.82 -23.44
N HIS A 288 1.56 -5.00 -23.35
CA HIS A 288 0.99 -6.27 -23.79
C HIS A 288 0.55 -7.09 -22.58
N LEU A 289 -0.72 -7.49 -22.56
CA LEU A 289 -1.22 -8.52 -21.65
C LEU A 289 -0.90 -9.89 -22.25
N LEU A 290 -0.23 -10.73 -21.47
CA LEU A 290 0.21 -12.06 -21.84
C LEU A 290 -0.44 -13.09 -20.90
N ALA A 291 -0.59 -14.32 -21.39
CA ALA A 291 -1.08 -15.43 -20.57
C ALA A 291 -0.18 -15.69 -19.37
N GLY A 292 -0.78 -16.12 -18.25
CA GLY A 292 -0.05 -16.63 -17.10
C GLY A 292 0.83 -17.84 -17.45
N ALA A 293 1.92 -18.03 -16.72
CA ALA A 293 2.83 -19.16 -16.93
C ALA A 293 2.21 -20.52 -16.53
N ASP A 294 1.17 -20.51 -15.68
CA ASP A 294 0.36 -21.68 -15.35
C ASP A 294 -0.88 -21.73 -16.26
N PRO A 295 -0.93 -22.63 -17.25
CA PRO A 295 -2.07 -22.70 -18.18
C PRO A 295 -3.39 -23.08 -17.49
N ASN A 296 -3.33 -23.74 -16.33
CA ASN A 296 -4.54 -24.14 -15.59
C ASN A 296 -5.11 -22.99 -14.74
N LYS A 297 -4.33 -21.92 -14.59
CA LYS A 297 -4.69 -20.77 -13.76
C LYS A 297 -4.64 -19.46 -14.51
N ASP A 298 -4.25 -19.44 -15.79
CA ASP A 298 -4.24 -18.24 -16.62
C ASP A 298 -5.56 -17.48 -16.51
N GLN A 299 -5.45 -16.20 -16.16
CA GLN A 299 -6.58 -15.29 -15.98
C GLN A 299 -6.64 -14.21 -17.06
N SER A 300 -5.87 -14.34 -18.14
CA SER A 300 -5.82 -13.35 -19.23
C SER A 300 -7.19 -13.10 -19.85
N TYR A 301 -8.04 -14.13 -19.93
CA TYR A 301 -9.43 -14.04 -20.36
C TYR A 301 -10.24 -13.00 -19.56
N PHE A 302 -10.09 -12.97 -18.23
CA PHE A 302 -10.85 -12.06 -17.37
C PHE A 302 -10.33 -10.62 -17.42
N LEU A 303 -9.13 -10.41 -17.98
CA LEU A 303 -8.48 -9.10 -18.13
C LEU A 303 -8.45 -8.64 -19.60
N CYS A 304 -9.13 -9.34 -20.50
CA CYS A 304 -9.08 -9.06 -21.94
C CYS A 304 -9.61 -7.68 -22.36
N GLN A 305 -10.34 -6.99 -21.48
CA GLN A 305 -10.89 -5.66 -21.75
C GLN A 305 -10.07 -4.51 -21.13
N LEU A 306 -8.90 -4.79 -20.56
CA LEU A 306 -8.02 -3.73 -20.06
C LEU A 306 -7.42 -2.93 -21.22
N ASN A 307 -7.46 -1.61 -21.08
CA ASN A 307 -6.86 -0.69 -22.06
C ASN A 307 -5.39 -0.36 -21.69
N GLN A 308 -4.71 0.37 -22.59
CA GLN A 308 -3.30 0.73 -22.40
C GLN A 308 -3.04 1.58 -21.15
N ALA A 309 -3.94 2.52 -20.83
CA ALA A 309 -3.81 3.36 -19.64
C ALA A 309 -3.93 2.52 -18.36
N GLN A 310 -4.88 1.59 -18.31
CA GLN A 310 -5.04 0.66 -17.18
C GLN A 310 -3.83 -0.27 -17.04
N LEU A 311 -3.37 -0.85 -18.16
CA LEU A 311 -2.22 -1.74 -18.18
C LEU A 311 -0.93 -1.01 -17.78
N ALA A 312 -0.77 0.28 -18.09
CA ALA A 312 0.41 1.06 -17.74
C ALA A 312 0.68 1.01 -16.23
N TYR A 313 -0.37 1.13 -15.41
CA TYR A 313 -0.33 1.13 -13.95
C TYR A 313 -0.56 -0.24 -13.30
N ALA A 314 -0.79 -1.29 -14.08
CA ALA A 314 -1.03 -2.65 -13.56
C ALA A 314 0.26 -3.45 -13.38
N HIS A 315 0.37 -4.15 -12.26
CA HIS A 315 1.45 -5.06 -11.90
C HIS A 315 0.91 -6.45 -11.53
N PHE A 316 1.59 -7.50 -12.01
CA PHE A 316 1.17 -8.90 -11.84
C PHE A 316 2.34 -9.76 -11.31
N PRO A 317 2.68 -9.64 -10.02
CA PRO A 317 3.93 -10.19 -9.48
C PRO A 317 4.02 -11.71 -9.58
N ILE A 318 2.88 -12.41 -9.55
CA ILE A 318 2.82 -13.89 -9.58
C ILE A 318 2.59 -14.48 -10.98
N GLY A 319 2.46 -13.64 -12.02
CA GLY A 319 2.08 -14.07 -13.36
C GLY A 319 2.99 -15.11 -14.01
N HIS A 320 4.26 -15.14 -13.58
CA HIS A 320 5.29 -16.05 -14.07
C HIS A 320 5.39 -17.35 -13.26
N MET A 321 4.62 -17.50 -12.18
CA MET A 321 4.68 -18.61 -11.25
C MET A 321 3.57 -19.63 -11.50
N GLN A 322 3.84 -20.90 -11.19
CA GLN A 322 2.84 -21.93 -11.03
C GLN A 322 2.08 -21.74 -9.71
N LYS A 323 0.80 -22.13 -9.65
CA LYS A 323 0.02 -22.05 -8.40
C LYS A 323 0.65 -22.82 -7.24
N SER A 324 1.31 -23.95 -7.55
CA SER A 324 2.05 -24.74 -6.57
C SER A 324 3.22 -23.97 -5.97
N GLU A 325 3.94 -23.19 -6.79
CA GLU A 325 5.05 -22.34 -6.35
C GLU A 325 4.56 -21.18 -5.48
N VAL A 326 3.43 -20.57 -5.83
CA VAL A 326 2.79 -19.54 -5.00
C VAL A 326 2.42 -20.10 -3.62
N ARG A 327 1.81 -21.29 -3.55
CA ARG A 327 1.50 -21.93 -2.27
C ARG A 327 2.75 -22.34 -1.50
N ALA A 328 3.77 -22.86 -2.18
CA ALA A 328 5.03 -23.22 -1.53
C ALA A 328 5.68 -21.98 -0.90
N LEU A 329 5.75 -20.87 -1.63
CA LEU A 329 6.27 -19.60 -1.15
C LEU A 329 5.44 -19.09 0.04
N ALA A 330 4.11 -19.11 -0.04
CA ALA A 330 3.23 -18.71 1.07
C ALA A 330 3.51 -19.50 2.35
N ASN A 331 3.77 -20.82 2.26
CA ASN A 331 4.14 -21.64 3.40
C ASN A 331 5.54 -21.31 3.93
N GLU A 332 6.51 -21.04 3.04
CA GLU A 332 7.89 -20.66 3.41
C GLU A 332 7.94 -19.37 4.23
N ILE A 333 7.18 -18.35 3.81
CA ILE A 333 7.06 -17.08 4.55
C ILE A 333 6.06 -17.16 5.71
N GLY A 334 5.41 -18.32 5.87
CA GLY A 334 4.52 -18.66 6.97
C GLY A 334 3.16 -17.97 6.95
N LEU A 335 2.65 -17.49 5.80
CA LEU A 335 1.34 -16.84 5.74
C LEU A 335 0.23 -17.76 6.28
N ASP A 336 -0.64 -17.23 7.14
CA ASP A 336 -1.70 -18.00 7.78
C ASP A 336 -2.73 -18.52 6.76
N ASN A 337 -2.91 -17.79 5.65
CA ASN A 337 -3.80 -18.17 4.55
C ASN A 337 -3.16 -19.09 3.49
N ALA A 338 -1.93 -19.62 3.71
CA ALA A 338 -1.23 -20.45 2.72
C ALA A 338 -2.02 -21.71 2.29
N GLN A 339 -2.84 -22.25 3.19
CA GLN A 339 -3.69 -23.43 2.95
C GLN A 339 -5.14 -23.07 2.61
N LYS A 340 -5.50 -21.78 2.56
CA LYS A 340 -6.86 -21.36 2.21
C LYS A 340 -7.20 -21.83 0.78
N LYS A 341 -8.43 -22.33 0.60
CA LYS A 341 -8.92 -22.75 -0.71
C LYS A 341 -9.14 -21.52 -1.59
N ASP A 342 -8.94 -21.69 -2.89
CA ASP A 342 -9.23 -20.62 -3.85
C ASP A 342 -10.76 -20.36 -3.85
N SER A 343 -11.15 -19.08 -3.84
CA SER A 343 -12.54 -18.70 -3.99
C SER A 343 -13.07 -19.18 -5.35
N GLN A 344 -14.28 -19.74 -5.35
CA GLN A 344 -14.97 -20.23 -6.54
C GLN A 344 -16.36 -19.59 -6.59
N GLY A 345 -16.85 -19.30 -7.80
CA GLY A 345 -18.09 -18.57 -8.01
C GLY A 345 -17.85 -17.11 -8.38
N LEU A 346 -18.92 -16.32 -8.42
CA LEU A 346 -18.83 -14.89 -8.69
C LEU A 346 -18.09 -14.20 -7.54
N CYS A 347 -17.18 -13.27 -7.87
CA CYS A 347 -16.21 -12.67 -6.95
C CYS A 347 -16.80 -12.07 -5.64
N PHE A 348 -18.12 -11.85 -5.57
CA PHE A 348 -18.83 -11.15 -4.49
C PHE A 348 -20.02 -11.92 -3.92
N ILE A 349 -20.51 -12.97 -4.58
CA ILE A 349 -21.64 -13.80 -4.11
C ILE A 349 -21.12 -15.02 -3.35
N GLY A 350 -19.86 -15.42 -3.56
CA GLY A 350 -19.37 -16.69 -3.05
C GLY A 350 -19.92 -17.85 -3.87
N LYS A 351 -20.04 -19.03 -3.25
CA LYS A 351 -20.32 -20.29 -3.93
C LYS A 351 -21.77 -20.73 -3.86
#